data_AF-A0A2N6E1S1-F1
#
_entry.id   AF-A0A2N6E1S1-F1
#
_cell.length_a   1.000
_cell.length_b   1.000
_cell.length_c   1.000
_cell.angle_alpha   90.00
_cell.angle_beta   90.00
_cell.angle_gamma   90.00
#
_symmetry.space_group_name_H-M   'P 1'
#
loop_
_entity.id
_entity.type
_entity.pdbx_description
1 polymer ?
#
loop_
_entity_poly.entity_id
_entity_poly.type
_entity_poly.pdbx_seq_one_letter_code
_entity_poly.pdbx_strand_id
1 'polypeptide(L)' 'MTDKKVHRLRVTCPQCRKVAEYHGNPDRPFCSERCRLIDLGKWADESYRLAGERVPTEPHESLEES' A
#
# COMPACT_ATOMS: atom_id res chain seq x y z
N MET A 1 13.33 1.00 39.54
CA MET A 1 13.78 0.53 38.22
C MET A 1 12.66 -0.30 37.60
N THR A 2 11.65 0.33 37.01
CA THR A 2 10.52 -0.38 36.40
C THR A 2 10.86 -0.74 34.96
N ASP A 3 11.05 -2.03 34.71
CA ASP A 3 11.17 -2.62 33.37
C ASP A 3 9.95 -2.25 32.54
N LYS A 4 10.12 -1.36 31.56
CA LYS A 4 9.07 -1.03 30.60
C LYS A 4 8.92 -2.24 29.66
N LYS A 5 7.86 -3.03 29.84
CA LYS A 5 7.46 -4.08 28.89
C LYS A 5 7.40 -3.50 27.48
N VAL A 6 8.38 -3.81 26.65
CA VAL A 6 8.38 -3.47 25.23
C VAL A 6 7.35 -4.37 24.55
N HIS A 7 6.23 -3.80 24.13
CA HIS A 7 5.25 -4.52 23.33
C HIS A 7 5.84 -4.78 21.94
N ARG A 8 6.22 -6.02 21.67
CA ARG A 8 6.70 -6.47 20.35
C ARG A 8 5.51 -6.75 19.45
N LEU A 9 5.07 -5.71 18.74
CA LEU A 9 4.10 -5.87 17.67
C LEU A 9 4.77 -6.54 16.46
N ARG A 10 4.15 -7.60 15.93
CA ARG A 10 4.56 -8.27 14.69
C ARG A 10 3.48 -8.06 13.64
N VAL A 11 3.90 -7.87 12.40
CA VAL A 11 3.00 -7.62 11.25
C VAL A 11 3.33 -8.57 10.10
N THR A 12 2.32 -8.89 9.30
CA THR A 12 2.49 -9.70 8.08
C THR A 12 2.84 -8.78 6.92
N CYS A 13 3.97 -9.05 6.25
CA CYS A 13 4.38 -8.30 5.08
C CYS A 13 3.34 -8.44 3.95
N PRO A 14 2.77 -7.35 3.42
CA PRO A 14 1.73 -7.44 2.39
C PRO A 14 2.27 -7.99 1.06
N GLN A 15 3.57 -7.82 0.79
CA GLN A 15 4.17 -8.22 -0.48
C GLN A 15 4.52 -9.71 -0.57
N CYS A 16 4.97 -10.33 0.52
CA CYS A 16 5.41 -11.74 0.51
C CYS A 16 4.85 -12.60 1.64
N ARG A 17 4.00 -12.04 2.51
CA ARG A 17 3.34 -12.69 3.66
C ARG A 17 4.27 -13.19 4.77
N LYS A 18 5.57 -12.88 4.74
CA LYS A 18 6.47 -13.15 5.87
C LYS A 18 6.13 -12.26 7.06
N VAL A 19 6.26 -12.79 8.27
CA VAL A 19 6.08 -12.03 9.51
C VAL A 19 7.34 -11.17 9.75
N ALA A 20 7.14 -9.92 10.15
CA ALA A 20 8.20 -8.97 10.48
C ALA A 20 7.91 -8.28 11.82
N GLU A 21 8.97 -7.93 12.56
CA GLU A 21 8.85 -7.04 13.72
C GLU A 21 8.41 -5.65 13.26
N TYR A 22 7.52 -5.01 14.03
CA TYR A 22 7.07 -3.65 13.74
C TYR A 22 7.99 -2.59 14.34
N HIS A 23 8.53 -2.87 15.53
CA HIS A 23 9.47 -1.98 16.22
C HIS A 23 10.90 -2.33 15.82
N GLY A 24 11.70 -1.31 15.45
CA GLY A 24 13.07 -1.49 15.00
C GLY A 24 13.23 -1.92 13.53
N ASN A 25 12.14 -2.15 12.81
CA ASN A 25 12.16 -2.44 11.38
C ASN A 25 11.98 -1.14 10.56
N PRO A 26 13.00 -0.69 9.80
CA PRO A 26 12.91 0.52 8.99
C PRO A 26 11.98 0.37 7.77
N ASP A 27 11.75 -0.86 7.30
CA ASP A 27 10.97 -1.16 6.11
C ASP A 27 9.51 -1.54 6.41
N ARG A 28 9.06 -1.40 7.67
CA ARG A 28 7.67 -1.68 8.05
C ARG A 28 6.66 -0.94 7.14
N PRO A 29 5.54 -1.57 6.74
CA PRO A 29 5.05 -2.90 7.17
C PRO A 29 5.68 -4.08 6.41
N PHE A 30 6.67 -3.85 5.56
CA PHE A 30 7.35 -4.89 4.79
C PHE A 30 8.41 -5.61 5.63
N CYS A 31 8.77 -6.83 5.22
CA CYS A 31 9.83 -7.58 5.89
C CYS A 31 11.25 -7.15 5.51
N SER A 32 11.40 -6.36 4.44
CA SER A 32 12.69 -5.87 3.93
C SER A 32 12.51 -4.79 2.87
N GLU A 33 13.58 -4.04 2.62
CA GLU A 33 13.67 -3.04 1.55
C GLU A 33 13.26 -3.59 0.18
N ARG A 34 13.68 -4.81 -0.16
CA ARG A 34 13.29 -5.47 -1.42
C ARG A 34 11.76 -5.52 -1.56
N CYS A 35 11.03 -5.89 -0.50
CA CYS A 35 9.58 -5.97 -0.56
C CYS A 35 8.93 -4.58 -0.68
N ARG A 36 9.49 -3.57 -0.01
CA ARG A 36 9.07 -2.17 -0.13
C ARG A 36 9.23 -1.64 -1.57
N LEU A 37 10.36 -1.93 -2.20
CA LEU A 37 10.64 -1.50 -3.59
C LEU A 37 9.75 -2.22 -4.62
N ILE A 38 9.47 -3.51 -4.44
CA ILE A 38 8.57 -4.21 -5.36
C ILE A 38 7.14 -3.68 -5.23
N ASP A 39 6.68 -3.40 -4.00
CA ASP A 39 5.36 -2.79 -3.81
C ASP A 39 5.27 -1.43 -4.50
N LEU A 40 6.29 -0.58 -4.34
CA LEU A 40 6.41 0.69 -5.05
C LEU A 40 6.40 0.51 -6.58
N GLY A 41 7.09 -0.51 -7.10
CA GLY A 41 7.06 -0.87 -8.52
C GLY A 41 5.64 -1.19 -9.00
N LYS A 42 4.87 -1.98 -8.25
CA LYS A 42 3.47 -2.29 -8.60
C LYS A 42 2.57 -1.06 -8.64
N TRP A 43 2.83 -0.07 -7.79
CA TRP A 43 2.15 1.22 -7.85
C TRP A 43 2.51 1.97 -9.13
N ALA A 44 3.80 2.06 -9.45
CA ALA A 44 4.28 2.73 -10.66
C ALA A 44 3.76 2.05 -11.95
N ASP A 45 3.65 0.73 -11.93
CA ASP A 45 3.13 -0.07 -13.05
C ASP A 45 1.59 -0.10 -13.11
N GLU A 46 0.91 0.68 -12.27
CA GLU A 46 -0.57 0.71 -12.15
C GLU A 46 -1.19 -0.70 -11.98
N SER A 47 -0.46 -1.61 -11.32
CA SER A 47 -0.91 -2.99 -11.12
C SER A 47 -1.97 -3.09 -10.02
N TYR A 48 -2.01 -2.13 -9.10
CA TYR A 48 -3.06 -2.00 -8.11
C TYR A 48 -4.26 -1.28 -8.72
N ARG A 49 -5.37 -2.00 -8.91
CA ARG A 49 -6.61 -1.47 -9.47
C ARG A 49 -7.79 -1.94 -8.64
N LEU A 50 -8.75 -1.05 -8.42
CA LEU A 50 -10.05 -1.39 -7.89
C LEU A 50 -11.04 -1.43 -9.06
N ALA A 51 -11.89 -2.45 -9.11
CA ALA A 51 -12.96 -2.47 -10.08
C ALA A 51 -13.91 -1.29 -9.79
N GLY A 52 -14.07 -0.40 -10.77
CA GLY A 52 -15.05 0.68 -10.69
C GLY A 52 -16.45 0.19 -11.01
N GLU A 53 -17.45 0.86 -10.43
CA GLU A 53 -18.82 0.82 -10.95
C GLU A 53 -18.82 1.40 -12.38
N ARG A 54 -19.67 0.89 -13.26
CA ARG A 54 -19.81 1.51 -14.59
C ARG A 54 -20.35 2.92 -14.41
N VAL A 55 -19.58 3.92 -14.81
CA VAL A 55 -20.07 5.30 -14.89
C VAL A 55 -21.07 5.35 -16.05
N PRO A 56 -22.32 5.80 -15.84
CA PRO A 56 -23.24 6.08 -16.94
C PRO A 56 -22.59 7.07 -17.89
N THR A 57 -22.50 6.71 -19.18
CA THR A 57 -22.00 7.62 -20.22
C THR A 57 -23.11 8.59 -20.58
N GLU A 58 -23.21 9.72 -19.89
CA GLU A 58 -23.98 10.85 -20.41
C GLU A 58 -23.20 11.48 -21.58
N PRO A 59 -23.84 11.77 -22.74
CA PRO A 59 -23.16 12.44 -23.84
C PRO A 59 -22.60 13.78 -23.38
N HIS A 60 -21.30 13.99 -23.56
CA HIS A 60 -20.65 15.28 -23.32
C HIS A 60 -21.08 16.26 -24.43
N GLU A 61 -22.18 17.00 -24.23
CA GLU A 61 -22.49 18.17 -25.05
C GLU A 61 -21.30 19.14 -24.94
N SER A 62 -20.61 19.30 -26.07
CA SER A 62 -19.57 20.32 -26.26
C SER A 62 -20.16 21.68 -25.90
N LEU A 63 -19.60 22.32 -24.87
CA LEU A 63 -19.78 23.75 -24.67
C LEU A 63 -19.18 24.46 -25.90
N GLU A 64 -20.02 24.84 -26.84
CA GLU A 64 -19.70 25.85 -27.85
C GLU A 64 -19.57 27.19 -27.11
N GLU A 65 -18.32 27.60 -26.85
CA GLU A 65 -18.02 28.94 -26.37
C GLU A 65 -18.24 29.93 -27.52
N SER A 66 -19.09 30.93 -27.28
CA SER A 66 -19.54 31.97 -28.22
C SER A 66 -18.52 33.09 -28.41
#